data_AF-X0VY26-F1
#
_entry.id   AF-X0VY26-F1
#
_cell.length_a   1.000
_cell.length_b   1.000
_cell.length_c   1.000
_cell.angle_alpha   90.00
_cell.angle_beta   90.00
_cell.angle_gamma   90.00
#
_symmetry.space_group_name_H-M   'P 1'
#
loop_
_entity.id
_entity.type
_entity.pdbx_description
1 polymer ?
#
loop_
_entity_poly.entity_id
_entity_poly.type
_entity_poly.pdbx_seq_one_letter_code
_entity_poly.pdbx_strand_id
1 'polypeptide(L)'
;KTRGLILIGDKVAKPDLAELRRDTLKWAVQALRTTRAGTLTAGPAAYDAWAADMAADEFWPAGDLAVLADHLGAHYDAMTTVAERNLPAPWLRDAAKHEPAMAAHLEAAAKALDAEHETIYAMHDAYGGYMDPHDEKRLPVLADHAVREKAAAAIRAARDRHVEAADHIEKALLAAGRAGGQ
;
A
#
# COMPACT_ATOMS: atom_id res chain seq x y z
N LYS A 1 -18.27 30.32 14.54
CA LYS A 1 -18.16 29.20 15.51
C LYS A 1 -19.14 28.11 15.09
N THR A 2 -18.65 27.03 14.50
CA THR A 2 -19.49 25.87 14.16
C THR A 2 -19.52 24.95 15.38
N ARG A 3 -20.73 24.64 15.90
CA ARG A 3 -20.89 23.64 16.97
C ARG A 3 -21.23 22.31 16.30
N GLY A 4 -20.40 21.30 16.49
CA GLY A 4 -20.69 19.93 16.08
C GLY A 4 -21.43 19.19 17.19
N LEU A 5 -22.51 18.50 16.85
CA LEU A 5 -23.24 17.59 17.73
C LEU A 5 -22.87 16.15 17.33
N ILE A 6 -22.41 15.34 18.27
CA ILE A 6 -22.22 13.90 18.07
C ILE A 6 -23.34 13.19 18.83
N LEU A 7 -24.13 12.41 18.10
CA LEU A 7 -25.14 11.52 18.69
C LEU A 7 -24.50 10.13 18.84
N ILE A 8 -24.34 9.69 20.08
CA ILE A 8 -23.93 8.31 20.39
C ILE A 8 -25.20 7.53 20.66
N GLY A 9 -25.44 6.48 19.88
CA GLY A 9 -26.61 5.61 20.03
C GLY A 9 -26.51 4.71 21.26
N ASP A 10 -27.51 3.84 21.41
CA ASP A 10 -27.60 2.89 22.52
C ASP A 10 -26.50 1.82 22.47
N LYS A 11 -26.19 1.26 23.65
CA LYS A 11 -25.25 0.15 23.79
C LYS A 11 -25.80 -1.10 23.13
N VAL A 12 -25.12 -1.58 22.10
CA VAL A 12 -25.45 -2.85 21.41
C VAL A 12 -24.67 -4.03 22.00
N ALA A 13 -25.11 -5.26 21.67
CA ALA A 13 -24.37 -6.47 22.01
C ALA A 13 -22.97 -6.45 21.38
N LYS A 14 -21.99 -7.03 22.08
CA LYS A 14 -20.63 -7.16 21.56
C LYS A 14 -20.65 -8.11 20.35
N PRO A 15 -20.08 -7.72 19.20
CA PRO A 15 -20.03 -8.59 18.03
C PRO A 15 -19.18 -9.84 18.30
N ASP A 16 -19.49 -10.93 17.61
CA ASP A 16 -18.61 -12.10 17.56
C ASP A 16 -17.27 -11.68 16.92
N LEU A 17 -16.18 -11.88 17.65
CA LEU A 17 -14.85 -11.49 17.19
C LEU A 17 -14.41 -12.32 15.98
N ALA A 18 -14.83 -13.58 15.88
CA ALA A 18 -14.49 -14.42 14.73
C ALA A 18 -15.21 -13.94 13.46
N GLU A 19 -16.48 -13.58 13.57
CA GLU A 19 -17.24 -12.95 12.49
C GLU A 19 -16.63 -11.59 12.09
N LEU A 20 -16.32 -10.73 13.07
CA LEU A 20 -15.72 -9.43 12.83
C LEU A 20 -14.38 -9.54 12.08
N ARG A 21 -13.53 -10.51 12.44
CA ARG A 21 -12.27 -10.76 11.71
C ARG A 21 -12.52 -11.16 10.27
N ARG A 22 -13.44 -12.10 10.02
CA ARG A 22 -13.77 -12.52 8.66
C ARG A 22 -14.30 -11.36 7.83
N ASP A 23 -15.18 -10.53 8.39
CA ASP A 23 -15.73 -9.39 7.67
C ASP A 23 -14.69 -8.30 7.42
N THR A 24 -13.79 -8.07 8.38
CA THR A 24 -12.63 -7.19 8.20
C THR A 24 -11.74 -7.69 7.06
N LEU A 25 -11.45 -8.99 6.99
CA LEU A 25 -10.64 -9.58 5.93
C LEU A 25 -11.33 -9.51 4.57
N LYS A 26 -12.64 -9.75 4.48
CA LYS A 26 -13.40 -9.57 3.22
C LYS A 26 -13.33 -8.14 2.72
N TRP A 27 -13.52 -7.17 3.62
CA TRP A 27 -13.39 -5.76 3.29
C TRP A 27 -11.96 -5.41 2.86
N ALA A 28 -10.94 -5.95 3.55
CA ALA A 28 -9.54 -5.75 3.17
C ALA A 28 -9.24 -6.25 1.75
N VAL A 29 -9.73 -7.44 1.37
CA VAL A 29 -9.61 -7.93 0.00
C VAL A 29 -10.26 -6.97 -0.99
N GLN A 30 -11.49 -6.53 -0.71
CA GLN A 30 -12.17 -5.58 -1.58
C GLN A 30 -11.33 -4.29 -1.76
N ALA A 31 -10.80 -3.75 -0.67
CA ALA A 31 -9.95 -2.55 -0.71
C ALA A 31 -8.67 -2.78 -1.52
N LEU A 32 -7.95 -3.88 -1.29
CA LEU A 32 -6.69 -4.20 -1.98
C LEU A 32 -6.90 -4.50 -3.48
N ARG A 33 -8.04 -5.09 -3.85
CA ARG A 33 -8.38 -5.44 -5.23
C ARG A 33 -9.08 -4.32 -6.00
N THR A 34 -9.46 -3.24 -5.33
CA THR A 34 -10.13 -2.12 -5.98
C THR A 34 -9.21 -1.52 -7.05
N THR A 35 -9.64 -1.57 -8.31
CA THR A 35 -8.85 -1.08 -9.45
C THR A 35 -9.12 0.38 -9.80
N ARG A 36 -10.21 0.97 -9.28
CA ARG A 36 -10.55 2.39 -9.47
C ARG A 36 -11.17 3.03 -8.23
N ALA A 37 -10.82 4.28 -8.01
CA ALA A 37 -11.47 5.16 -7.04
C ALA A 37 -12.05 6.37 -7.80
N GLY A 38 -13.34 6.30 -8.14
CA GLY A 38 -13.95 7.27 -9.06
C GLY A 38 -13.33 7.19 -10.45
N THR A 39 -12.76 8.29 -10.94
CA THR A 39 -12.07 8.35 -12.23
C THR A 39 -10.61 7.87 -12.16
N LEU A 40 -10.03 7.79 -10.96
CA LEU A 40 -8.62 7.48 -10.73
C LEU A 40 -8.37 5.97 -10.69
N THR A 41 -7.16 5.55 -11.08
CA THR A 41 -6.67 4.17 -10.89
C THR A 41 -6.41 3.91 -9.41
N ALA A 42 -6.65 2.67 -8.97
CA ALA A 42 -6.41 2.23 -7.61
C ALA A 42 -5.83 0.80 -7.61
N GLY A 43 -5.34 0.37 -6.44
CA GLY A 43 -4.75 -0.97 -6.28
C GLY A 43 -3.57 -1.17 -7.23
N PRO A 44 -3.34 -2.39 -7.75
CA PRO A 44 -2.18 -2.69 -8.61
C PRO A 44 -2.04 -1.78 -9.84
N ALA A 45 -3.16 -1.34 -10.42
CA ALA A 45 -3.14 -0.47 -11.59
C ALA A 45 -2.56 0.93 -11.28
N ALA A 46 -2.67 1.40 -10.04
CA ALA A 46 -2.07 2.67 -9.63
C ALA A 46 -0.53 2.56 -9.57
N TYR A 47 0.03 1.44 -9.12
CA TYR A 47 1.47 1.21 -9.14
C TYR A 47 1.99 1.11 -10.57
N ASP A 48 1.25 0.45 -11.46
CA ASP A 48 1.65 0.33 -12.87
C ASP A 48 1.64 1.70 -13.56
N ALA A 49 0.64 2.54 -13.30
CA ALA A 49 0.59 3.92 -13.78
C ALA A 49 1.75 4.74 -13.21
N TRP A 50 1.96 4.70 -11.90
CA TRP A 50 3.06 5.40 -11.23
C TRP A 50 4.44 4.99 -11.77
N ALA A 51 4.69 3.69 -11.95
CA ALA A 51 5.93 3.20 -12.52
C ALA A 51 6.11 3.63 -13.99
N ALA A 52 5.03 3.71 -14.77
CA ALA A 52 5.09 4.22 -16.14
C ALA A 52 5.41 5.72 -16.17
N ASP A 53 4.82 6.51 -15.28
CA ASP A 53 5.08 7.95 -15.18
C ASP A 53 6.53 8.23 -14.76
N MET A 54 7.13 7.39 -13.90
CA MET A 54 8.56 7.46 -13.58
C MET A 54 9.43 7.23 -14.83
N ALA A 55 9.07 6.25 -15.67
CA ALA A 55 9.84 5.90 -16.86
C ALA A 55 9.70 6.90 -18.03
N ALA A 56 8.67 7.75 -18.02
CA ALA A 56 8.34 8.65 -19.11
C ALA A 56 9.12 9.99 -19.01
N ASP A 57 10.13 10.17 -19.86
CA ASP A 57 11.00 11.36 -19.86
C ASP A 57 10.25 12.70 -20.01
N GLU A 58 9.09 12.69 -20.67
CA GLU A 58 8.24 13.88 -20.84
C GLU A 58 7.74 14.47 -19.52
N PHE A 59 7.63 13.66 -18.47
CA PHE A 59 7.27 14.12 -17.13
C PHE A 59 8.48 14.58 -16.31
N TRP A 60 9.71 14.40 -16.76
CA TRP A 60 10.91 14.72 -15.95
C TRP A 60 11.89 15.63 -16.71
N PRO A 61 11.47 16.86 -17.08
CA PRO A 61 12.30 17.78 -17.83
C PRO A 61 13.48 18.31 -17.00
N ALA A 62 14.71 17.95 -17.38
CA ALA A 62 15.94 18.33 -16.66
C ALA A 62 16.14 19.84 -16.47
N GLY A 63 15.51 20.68 -17.31
CA GLY A 63 15.65 22.14 -17.29
C GLY A 63 14.53 22.88 -16.55
N ASP A 64 13.51 22.19 -16.04
CA ASP A 64 12.36 22.83 -15.37
C ASP A 64 12.24 22.36 -13.92
N LEU A 65 12.93 23.08 -13.04
CA LEU A 65 12.97 22.76 -11.60
C LEU A 65 11.60 22.87 -10.93
N ALA A 66 10.69 23.71 -11.43
CA ALA A 66 9.36 23.84 -10.86
C ALA A 66 8.53 22.58 -11.12
N VAL A 67 8.55 22.08 -12.36
CA VAL A 67 7.91 20.80 -12.71
C VAL A 67 8.53 19.63 -11.94
N LEU A 68 9.86 19.59 -11.83
CA LEU A 68 10.54 18.54 -11.05
C LEU A 68 10.16 18.59 -9.56
N ALA A 69 9.97 19.78 -8.98
CA ALA A 69 9.56 19.93 -7.58
C ALA A 69 8.13 19.44 -7.34
N ASP A 70 7.20 19.79 -8.21
CA ASP A 70 5.81 19.32 -8.13
C ASP A 70 5.73 17.78 -8.25
N HIS A 71 6.48 17.21 -9.20
CA HIS A 71 6.52 15.76 -9.39
C HIS A 71 7.26 15.03 -8.27
N LEU A 72 8.32 15.62 -7.71
CA LEU A 72 8.97 15.07 -6.51
C LEU A 72 8.00 15.03 -5.33
N GLY A 73 7.21 16.08 -5.11
CA GLY A 73 6.18 16.11 -4.07
C GLY A 73 5.16 15.00 -4.24
N ALA A 74 4.60 14.85 -5.45
CA ALA A 74 3.65 13.79 -5.76
C ALA A 74 4.26 12.37 -5.62
N HIS A 75 5.48 12.19 -6.10
CA HIS A 75 6.22 10.94 -5.97
C HIS A 75 6.47 10.57 -4.50
N TYR A 76 6.91 11.53 -3.69
CA TYR A 76 7.16 11.34 -2.27
C TYR A 76 5.87 10.98 -1.51
N ASP A 77 4.77 11.69 -1.75
CA ASP A 77 3.47 11.38 -1.13
C ASP A 77 2.98 9.97 -1.48
N ALA A 78 3.13 9.56 -2.74
CA ALA A 78 2.79 8.20 -3.18
C ALA A 78 3.65 7.15 -2.48
N MET A 79 4.96 7.38 -2.42
CA MET A 79 5.93 6.52 -1.74
C MET A 79 5.59 6.37 -0.25
N THR A 80 5.36 7.46 0.48
CA THR A 80 4.97 7.43 1.89
C THR A 80 3.64 6.70 2.08
N THR A 81 2.63 7.00 1.25
CA THR A 81 1.32 6.35 1.33
C THR A 81 1.43 4.84 1.18
N VAL A 82 2.25 4.36 0.25
CA VAL A 82 2.46 2.91 0.06
C VAL A 82 3.24 2.32 1.23
N ALA A 83 4.30 2.99 1.69
CA ALA A 83 5.11 2.48 2.78
C ALA A 83 4.30 2.33 4.08
N GLU A 84 3.34 3.21 4.35
CA GLU A 84 2.46 3.12 5.52
C GLU A 84 1.36 2.04 5.39
N ARG A 85 1.24 1.35 4.24
CA ARG A 85 0.28 0.23 4.09
C ARG A 85 0.68 -1.02 4.89
N ASN A 86 1.84 -1.04 5.54
CA ASN A 86 2.20 -2.12 6.47
C ASN A 86 1.55 -2.02 7.86
N LEU A 87 0.90 -0.90 8.20
CA LEU A 87 0.24 -0.71 9.50
C LEU A 87 -0.76 -1.83 9.90
N PRO A 88 -1.44 -2.54 8.98
CA PRO A 88 -2.27 -3.69 9.32
C PRO A 88 -1.50 -4.99 9.62
N ALA A 89 -0.22 -5.10 9.30
CA ALA A 89 0.55 -6.35 9.47
C ALA A 89 0.55 -6.87 10.93
N PRO A 90 0.73 -6.03 11.97
CA PRO A 90 0.58 -6.48 13.36
C PRO A 90 -0.82 -7.03 13.69
N TRP A 91 -1.88 -6.45 13.11
CA TRP A 91 -3.24 -6.93 13.30
C TRP A 91 -3.47 -8.29 12.64
N LEU A 92 -2.92 -8.52 11.44
CA LEU A 92 -3.00 -9.82 10.76
C LEU A 92 -2.32 -10.92 11.58
N ARG A 93 -1.14 -10.62 12.16
CA ARG A 93 -0.44 -11.53 13.07
C ARG A 93 -1.22 -11.80 14.35
N ASP A 94 -1.90 -10.79 14.88
CA ASP A 94 -2.78 -10.98 16.03
C ASP A 94 -3.98 -11.88 15.68
N ALA A 95 -4.63 -11.63 14.55
CA ALA A 95 -5.72 -12.46 14.04
C ALA A 95 -5.29 -13.93 13.84
N ALA A 96 -4.06 -14.17 13.35
CA ALA A 96 -3.51 -15.51 13.15
C ALA A 96 -3.48 -16.35 14.45
N LYS A 97 -3.24 -15.72 15.61
CA LYS A 97 -3.23 -16.41 16.91
C LYS A 97 -4.60 -16.92 17.33
N HIS A 98 -5.67 -16.32 16.81
CA HIS A 98 -7.04 -16.62 17.18
C HIS A 98 -7.80 -17.42 16.12
N GLU A 99 -7.21 -17.57 14.93
CA GLU A 99 -7.85 -18.21 13.78
C GLU A 99 -6.91 -19.28 13.18
N PRO A 100 -6.76 -20.45 13.83
CA PRO A 100 -5.74 -21.44 13.45
C PRO A 100 -5.85 -21.92 11.99
N ALA A 101 -7.09 -22.03 11.47
CA ALA A 101 -7.33 -22.41 10.08
C ALA A 101 -6.80 -21.37 9.07
N MET A 102 -6.72 -20.09 9.48
CA MET A 102 -6.26 -18.98 8.65
C MET A 102 -4.79 -18.61 8.88
N ALA A 103 -4.21 -19.03 10.00
CA ALA A 103 -2.97 -18.50 10.57
C ALA A 103 -1.81 -18.40 9.56
N ALA A 104 -1.51 -19.49 8.84
CA ALA A 104 -0.41 -19.52 7.88
C ALA A 104 -0.57 -18.48 6.76
N HIS A 105 -1.80 -18.25 6.31
CA HIS A 105 -2.08 -17.27 5.27
C HIS A 105 -2.10 -15.84 5.80
N LEU A 106 -2.57 -15.61 7.03
CA LEU A 106 -2.51 -14.30 7.67
C LEU A 106 -1.07 -13.85 7.95
N GLU A 107 -0.21 -14.76 8.40
CA GLU A 107 1.22 -14.50 8.59
C GLU A 107 1.92 -14.20 7.25
N ALA A 108 1.59 -14.94 6.20
CA ALA A 108 2.14 -14.68 4.87
C ALA A 108 1.69 -13.33 4.30
N ALA A 109 0.42 -12.95 4.49
CA ALA A 109 -0.07 -11.63 4.13
C ALA A 109 0.64 -10.50 4.88
N ALA A 110 0.84 -10.66 6.20
CA ALA A 110 1.57 -9.69 7.01
C ALA A 110 3.02 -9.53 6.52
N LYS A 111 3.70 -10.65 6.18
CA LYS A 111 5.05 -10.62 5.63
C LYS A 111 5.12 -9.93 4.26
N ALA A 112 4.11 -10.11 3.41
CA ALA A 112 4.05 -9.44 2.13
C ALA A 112 3.90 -7.92 2.28
N LEU A 113 3.06 -7.45 3.22
CA LEU A 113 2.93 -6.03 3.54
C LEU A 113 4.23 -5.42 4.10
N ASP A 114 4.93 -6.14 4.97
CA ASP A 114 6.24 -5.68 5.45
C ASP A 114 7.25 -5.61 4.30
N ALA A 115 7.28 -6.62 3.41
CA ALA A 115 8.16 -6.61 2.26
C ALA A 115 7.84 -5.48 1.27
N GLU A 116 6.57 -5.08 1.13
CA GLU A 116 6.16 -3.92 0.35
C GLU A 116 6.78 -2.63 0.92
N HIS A 117 6.63 -2.43 2.23
CA HIS A 117 7.22 -1.30 2.94
C HIS A 117 8.74 -1.23 2.74
N GLU A 118 9.45 -2.33 2.98
CA GLU A 118 10.90 -2.39 2.80
C GLU A 118 11.32 -2.10 1.35
N THR A 119 10.56 -2.60 0.37
CA THR A 119 10.84 -2.37 -1.06
C THR A 119 10.74 -0.89 -1.42
N ILE A 120 9.72 -0.21 -0.89
CA ILE A 120 9.52 1.22 -1.12
C ILE A 120 10.59 2.05 -0.40
N TYR A 121 10.93 1.72 0.84
CA TYR A 121 12.00 2.43 1.56
C TYR A 121 13.38 2.23 0.92
N ALA A 122 13.67 1.04 0.39
CA ALA A 122 14.90 0.78 -0.36
C ALA A 122 15.02 1.63 -1.64
N MET A 123 13.93 2.22 -2.14
CA MET A 123 13.96 3.15 -3.26
C MET A 123 14.81 4.40 -2.97
N HIS A 124 14.94 4.80 -1.69
CA HIS A 124 15.86 5.87 -1.30
C HIS A 124 17.31 5.59 -1.70
N ASP A 125 17.74 4.33 -1.73
CA ASP A 125 19.10 3.98 -2.17
C ASP A 125 19.30 4.29 -3.66
N ALA A 126 18.26 4.14 -4.49
CA ALA A 126 18.30 4.53 -5.89
C ALA A 126 18.55 6.03 -6.08
N TYR A 127 18.16 6.84 -5.08
CA TYR A 127 18.33 8.28 -5.05
C TYR A 127 19.62 8.76 -4.39
N GLY A 128 20.47 7.84 -3.93
CA GLY A 128 21.66 8.17 -3.15
C GLY A 128 21.32 8.66 -1.75
N GLY A 129 20.28 8.09 -1.14
CA GLY A 129 19.84 8.32 0.24
C GLY A 129 18.42 8.90 0.33
N TYR A 130 18.07 9.33 1.55
CA TYR A 130 16.74 9.89 1.80
C TYR A 130 16.43 11.06 0.84
N MET A 131 15.27 10.95 0.20
CA MET A 131 14.77 11.91 -0.77
C MET A 131 13.80 12.84 -0.06
N ASP A 132 14.35 13.91 0.51
CA ASP A 132 13.56 14.98 1.12
C ASP A 132 12.89 15.80 0.01
N PRO A 133 11.54 15.88 -0.03
CA PRO A 133 10.82 16.64 -1.04
C PRO A 133 11.07 18.15 -0.95
N HIS A 134 11.68 18.63 0.14
CA HIS A 134 12.03 20.04 0.35
C HIS A 134 13.49 20.37 0.04
N ASP A 135 14.32 19.37 -0.30
CA ASP A 135 15.72 19.59 -0.69
C ASP A 135 15.86 19.76 -2.20
N GLU A 136 15.91 21.01 -2.66
CA GLU A 136 16.05 21.37 -4.08
C GLU A 136 17.27 20.71 -4.76
N LYS A 137 18.31 20.34 -3.99
CA LYS A 137 19.50 19.65 -4.51
C LYS A 137 19.19 18.24 -5.00
N ARG A 138 18.05 17.67 -4.60
CA ARG A 138 17.57 16.35 -5.01
C ARG A 138 16.81 16.38 -6.34
N LEU A 139 16.30 17.54 -6.77
CA LEU A 139 15.52 17.66 -8.00
C LEU A 139 16.26 17.13 -9.23
N PRO A 140 17.56 17.42 -9.45
CA PRO A 140 18.27 16.91 -10.62
C PRO A 140 18.47 15.39 -10.62
N VAL A 141 18.40 14.73 -9.45
CA VAL A 141 18.50 13.26 -9.35
C VAL A 141 17.34 12.59 -10.10
N LEU A 142 16.14 13.17 -9.98
CA LEU A 142 14.96 12.69 -10.69
C LEU A 142 14.92 13.12 -12.16
N ALA A 143 15.86 13.95 -12.64
CA ALA A 143 16.04 14.19 -14.07
C ALA A 143 16.81 13.06 -14.78
N ASP A 144 17.52 12.21 -14.02
CA ASP A 144 18.23 11.05 -14.57
C ASP A 144 17.27 9.87 -14.83
N HIS A 145 17.11 9.52 -16.11
CA HIS A 145 16.29 8.39 -16.55
C HIS A 145 16.71 7.06 -15.88
N ALA A 146 18.00 6.80 -15.71
CA ALA A 146 18.48 5.55 -15.12
C ALA A 146 18.12 5.45 -13.63
N VAL A 147 18.03 6.59 -12.93
CA VAL A 147 17.53 6.64 -11.54
C VAL A 147 16.04 6.33 -11.51
N ARG A 148 15.26 6.96 -12.40
CA ARG A 148 13.81 6.74 -12.46
C ARG A 148 13.42 5.32 -12.87
N GLU A 149 14.19 4.68 -13.76
CA GLU A 149 14.00 3.27 -14.11
C GLU A 149 14.18 2.33 -12.91
N LYS A 150 15.17 2.60 -12.04
CA LYS A 150 15.34 1.84 -10.79
C LYS A 150 14.16 2.06 -9.85
N ALA A 151 13.67 3.30 -9.74
CA ALA A 151 12.47 3.60 -8.96
C ALA A 151 11.24 2.87 -9.52
N ALA A 152 11.03 2.90 -10.83
CA ALA A 152 9.95 2.20 -11.52
C ALA A 152 10.00 0.67 -11.27
N ALA A 153 11.20 0.08 -11.27
CA ALA A 153 11.37 -1.33 -10.93
C ALA A 153 10.99 -1.63 -9.47
N ALA A 154 11.38 -0.76 -8.52
CA ALA A 154 11.00 -0.91 -7.12
C ALA A 154 9.48 -0.75 -6.91
N ILE A 155 8.83 0.18 -7.62
CA ILE A 155 7.37 0.36 -7.58
C ILE A 155 6.65 -0.91 -8.06
N ARG A 156 7.12 -1.53 -9.16
CA ARG A 156 6.57 -2.80 -9.65
C ARG A 156 6.79 -3.94 -8.67
N ALA A 157 7.96 -4.01 -8.03
CA ALA A 157 8.22 -5.01 -7.00
C ALA A 157 7.28 -4.82 -5.79
N ALA A 158 7.03 -3.58 -5.36
CA ALA A 158 6.07 -3.27 -4.30
C ALA A 158 4.63 -3.68 -4.70
N ARG A 159 4.24 -3.43 -5.96
CA ARG A 159 2.95 -3.89 -6.50
C ARG A 159 2.78 -5.40 -6.39
N ASP A 160 3.81 -6.17 -6.70
CA ASP A 160 3.74 -7.62 -6.62
C ASP A 160 3.56 -8.09 -5.17
N ARG A 161 4.16 -7.37 -4.19
CA ARG A 161 3.91 -7.61 -2.75
C ARG A 161 2.49 -7.26 -2.32
N HIS A 162 1.94 -6.16 -2.82
CA HIS A 162 0.54 -5.78 -2.60
C HIS A 162 -0.42 -6.88 -3.11
N VAL A 163 -0.16 -7.40 -4.30
CA VAL A 163 -0.94 -8.51 -4.89
C VAL A 163 -0.79 -9.78 -4.05
N GLU A 164 0.43 -10.13 -3.66
CA GLU A 164 0.73 -11.29 -2.80
C GLU A 164 -0.02 -11.22 -1.45
N ALA A 165 -0.07 -10.05 -0.82
CA ALA A 165 -0.83 -9.83 0.41
C ALA A 165 -2.34 -10.10 0.21
N ALA A 166 -2.93 -9.56 -0.86
CA ALA A 166 -4.35 -9.76 -1.19
C ALA A 166 -4.67 -11.25 -1.44
N ASP A 167 -3.83 -11.93 -2.23
CA ASP A 167 -3.95 -13.37 -2.51
C ASP A 167 -3.95 -14.20 -1.22
N HIS A 168 -3.08 -13.85 -0.27
CA HIS A 168 -3.00 -14.56 1.01
C HIS A 168 -4.22 -14.32 1.89
N ILE A 169 -4.76 -13.10 1.92
CA ILE A 169 -6.00 -12.82 2.66
C ILE A 169 -7.18 -13.60 2.07
N GLU A 170 -7.29 -13.71 0.74
CA GLU A 170 -8.31 -14.53 0.08
C GLU A 170 -8.18 -16.02 0.44
N LYS A 171 -6.95 -16.55 0.44
CA LYS A 171 -6.68 -17.95 0.86
C LYS A 171 -7.04 -18.18 2.33
N ALA A 172 -6.80 -17.20 3.21
CA ALA A 172 -7.22 -17.25 4.61
C ALA A 172 -8.75 -17.41 4.72
N LEU A 173 -9.52 -16.57 4.01
CA LEU A 173 -10.98 -16.65 3.99
C LEU A 173 -11.51 -18.00 3.48
N LEU A 174 -10.87 -18.56 2.44
CA LEU A 174 -11.21 -19.89 1.93
C LEU A 174 -10.92 -21.00 2.95
N ALA A 175 -9.82 -20.91 3.69
CA ALA A 175 -9.47 -21.89 4.71
C ALA A 175 -10.48 -21.87 5.88
N ALA A 176 -10.95 -20.69 6.29
CA ALA A 176 -12.01 -20.57 7.29
C ALA A 176 -13.32 -21.24 6.86
N GLY A 177 -13.72 -21.09 5.58
CA GLY A 177 -14.94 -21.70 5.05
C GLY A 177 -14.90 -23.24 5.01
N ARG A 178 -13.72 -23.84 4.87
CA ARG A 178 -13.55 -25.31 4.88
C ARG A 178 -13.61 -25.90 6.28
N ALA A 179 -13.18 -25.15 7.30
CA ALA A 179 -13.17 -25.61 8.69
C ALA A 179 -14.56 -25.58 9.35
N GLY A 180 -15.47 -24.72 8.88
CA GLY A 180 -16.85 -24.61 9.40
C GLY A 180 -17.88 -25.54 8.74
N GLY A 181 -17.47 -26.34 7.74
CA GLY A 181 -18.31 -27.30 7.03
C GLY A 181 -18.09 -28.76 7.40
N GLN A 182 -17.35 -29.03 8.49
CA GLN A 182 -17.16 -30.34 9.12
C GLN A 182 -17.85 -30.35 10.49
#